data_AF-A0A940UD07-F1
#
_entry.id   AF-A0A940UD07-F1
#
_cell.length_a   1.000
_cell.length_b   1.000
_cell.length_c   1.000
_cell.angle_alpha   90.00
_cell.angle_beta   90.00
_cell.angle_gamma   90.00
#
_symmetry.space_group_name_H-M   'P 1'
#
loop_
_entity.id
_entity.type
_entity.pdbx_description
1 polymer ?
#
loop_
_entity_poly.entity_id
_entity_poly.type
_entity_poly.pdbx_seq_one_letter_code
_entity_poly.pdbx_strand_id
1 'polypeptide(L)' 'MPFYICEHCAFETQDPKMKICERCKSVLLLKCPYCGKPMEKTRTIYCGHCGEKLKISICPIQ' A
#
# COMPACT_ATOMS: atom_id res chain seq x y z
N MET A 1 6.44 -13.08 -0.55
CA MET A 1 7.33 -11.94 -0.20
C MET A 1 6.46 -10.79 0.29
N PRO A 2 6.81 -10.14 1.41
CA PRO A 2 6.05 -8.99 1.93
C PRO A 2 6.02 -7.86 0.90
N PHE A 3 4.86 -7.22 0.75
CA PHE A 3 4.63 -6.10 -0.15
C PHE A 3 4.23 -4.88 0.66
N TYR A 4 4.84 -3.75 0.33
CA TYR A 4 4.69 -2.48 1.05
C TYR A 4 4.13 -1.44 0.08
N ILE A 5 3.04 -0.79 0.46
CA ILE A 5 2.43 0.26 -0.35
C ILE A 5 2.20 1.53 0.46
N CYS A 6 2.47 2.68 -0.15
CA CYS A 6 2.16 3.97 0.43
C CYS A 6 0.73 4.38 0.09
N GLU A 7 -0.09 4.70 1.09
CA GLU A 7 -1.45 5.19 0.89
C GLU A 7 -1.53 6.61 0.31
N HIS A 8 -0.46 7.40 0.40
CA HIS A 8 -0.47 8.78 -0.12
C HIS A 8 0.01 8.82 -1.57
N CYS A 9 1.15 8.19 -1.84
CA CYS A 9 1.83 8.29 -3.12
C CYS A 9 1.60 7.08 -4.04
N ALA A 10 0.87 6.06 -3.58
CA ALA A 10 0.78 4.74 -4.24
C ALA A 10 2.16 4.13 -4.56
N PHE A 11 3.19 4.48 -3.78
CA PHE A 11 4.54 3.96 -3.96
C PHE A 11 4.57 2.51 -3.47
N GLU A 12 4.97 1.61 -4.37
CA GLU A 12 5.04 0.17 -4.13
C GLU A 12 6.51 -0.23 -3.96
N THR A 13 6.84 -0.90 -2.87
CA THR A 13 8.17 -1.48 -2.67
C THR A 13 8.09 -2.89 -2.11
N GLN A 14 9.10 -3.68 -2.39
CA GLN A 14 9.27 -5.02 -1.86
C GLN A 14 10.45 -5.09 -0.89
N ASP A 15 11.13 -3.97 -0.66
CA ASP A 15 12.27 -3.88 0.23
C ASP A 15 11.79 -3.86 1.69
N PRO A 16 12.08 -4.90 2.49
CA PRO A 16 11.67 -4.95 3.89
C PRO A 16 12.38 -3.90 4.77
N LYS A 17 13.45 -3.29 4.25
CA LYS A 17 14.14 -2.15 4.88
C LYS A 17 13.40 -0.83 4.65
N MET A 18 12.62 -0.72 3.57
CA MET A 18 11.79 0.45 3.30
C MET A 18 10.45 0.28 3.99
N LYS A 19 10.36 0.77 5.23
CA LYS A 19 9.10 0.89 5.99
C LYS A 19 8.46 2.27 5.86
N ILE A 20 9.18 3.25 5.32
CA ILE A 20 8.76 4.62 5.15
C ILE A 20 8.94 4.98 3.67
N CYS A 21 7.94 5.61 3.08
CA CYS A 21 8.01 6.11 1.72
C CYS A 21 8.99 7.29 1.66
N GLU A 22 10.00 7.21 0.80
CA GLU A 22 10.99 8.27 0.63
C GLU A 22 10.39 9.60 0.13
N ARG A 23 9.27 9.54 -0.60
CA ARG A 23 8.61 10.74 -1.18
C ARG A 23 7.75 11.47 -0.17
N CYS A 24 6.78 10.77 0.43
CA CYS A 24 5.79 11.37 1.33
C CYS A 24 6.18 11.25 2.81
N LYS A 25 7.27 10.54 3.15
CA LYS A 25 7.68 10.20 4.52
C LYS A 25 6.61 9.48 5.35
N SER A 26 5.55 8.98 4.70
CA SER A 26 4.50 8.18 5.33
C SER A 26 4.91 6.73 5.51
N VAL A 27 4.30 6.06 6.48
CA VAL A 27 4.53 4.63 6.74
C VAL A 27 3.97 3.80 5.59
N LEU A 28 4.77 2.84 5.11
CA LEU A 28 4.33 1.89 4.10
C LEU A 28 3.49 0.81 4.76
N LEU A 29 2.28 0.62 4.23
CA LEU A 29 1.33 -0.35 4.71
C LEU A 29 1.63 -1.72 4.10
N LEU A 30 1.72 -2.73 4.98
CA LEU A 30 1.78 -4.14 4.61
C LEU A 30 0.40 -4.81 4.70
N LYS A 31 -0.57 -4.12 5.30
CA LYS A 31 -1.90 -4.64 5.60
C LYS A 31 -2.93 -3.67 5.08
N CYS A 32 -4.07 -4.20 4.67
CA CYS A 32 -5.23 -3.41 4.31
C CYS A 32 -5.66 -2.54 5.51
N PRO A 33 -5.77 -1.21 5.37
CA PRO A 33 -6.22 -0.34 6.45
C PRO A 33 -7.69 -0.59 6.82
N TYR A 34 -8.46 -1.20 5.91
CA TYR A 34 -9.88 -1.47 6.11
C TYR A 34 -10.15 -2.79 6.85
N CYS A 35 -9.48 -3.88 6.45
CA CYS A 35 -9.71 -5.20 7.04
C CYS A 35 -8.56 -5.72 7.92
N GLY A 36 -7.44 -5.01 7.97
CA GLY A 36 -6.24 -5.41 8.74
C GLY A 36 -5.52 -6.66 8.22
N LYS A 37 -5.99 -7.27 7.13
CA LYS A 37 -5.35 -8.45 6.53
C LYS A 37 -4.13 -8.06 5.69
N PRO A 38 -3.11 -8.94 5.62
CA PRO A 38 -1.91 -8.68 4.83
C PRO A 38 -2.27 -8.46 3.36
N MET A 39 -1.63 -7.48 2.73
CA MET A 39 -1.74 -7.28 1.29
C MET A 39 -0.88 -8.31 0.59
N GLU A 40 -1.48 -9.07 -0.32
CA GLU A 40 -0.75 -9.98 -1.20
C GLU A 40 -0.39 -9.27 -2.49
N LYS A 41 0.75 -9.64 -3.10
CA LYS A 41 1.20 -9.09 -4.38
C LYS A 41 0.39 -9.67 -5.53
N THR A 42 -0.92 -9.42 -5.54
CA THR A 42 -1.76 -9.62 -6.70
C THR A 42 -1.79 -8.30 -7.46
N ARG A 43 -1.72 -8.34 -8.80
CA ARG A 43 -1.82 -7.15 -9.68
C ARG A 43 -3.15 -6.38 -9.51
N THR A 44 -4.01 -6.87 -8.65
CA THR A 44 -5.32 -6.33 -8.34
C THR A 44 -5.23 -5.17 -7.37
N ILE A 45 -5.82 -4.07 -7.79
CA ILE A 45 -6.02 -2.81 -7.08
C ILE A 45 -6.94 -2.95 -5.85
N TYR A 46 -7.45 -4.15 -5.58
CA TYR A 46 -8.44 -4.46 -4.58
C TYR A 46 -7.91 -5.49 -3.61
N CYS A 47 -8.33 -5.40 -2.35
CA CYS A 47 -7.99 -6.36 -1.34
C CYS A 47 -8.69 -7.68 -1.68
N GLY A 48 -7.92 -8.75 -1.89
CA GLY A 48 -8.47 -10.07 -2.16
C GLY A 48 -9.31 -10.66 -1.01
N HIS A 49 -9.34 -10.00 0.16
CA HIS A 49 -10.11 -10.44 1.31
C HIS A 49 -11.41 -9.66 1.55
N CYS A 50 -11.33 -8.33 1.64
CA CYS A 50 -12.52 -7.51 1.86
C CYS A 50 -13.14 -6.97 0.57
N GLY A 51 -12.47 -7.09 -0.57
CA GLY A 51 -12.90 -6.49 -1.84
C GLY A 51 -12.68 -4.97 -1.91
N GLU A 52 -12.18 -4.35 -0.84
CA GLU A 52 -12.00 -2.90 -0.78
C GLU A 52 -10.81 -2.45 -1.63
N LYS A 53 -10.91 -1.27 -2.25
CA LYS A 53 -9.87 -0.75 -3.15
C LYS A 53 -8.62 -0.37 -2.35
N LEU A 54 -7.51 -1.06 -2.61
CA LEU A 54 -6.19 -0.80 -2.02
C LEU A 54 -5.43 0.35 -2.68
N LYS A 55 -5.74 0.72 -3.94
CA LYS A 55 -5.24 1.99 -4.51
C LYS A 55 -5.91 3.15 -3.81
N ILE A 56 -5.34 3.52 -2.67
CA ILE A 56 -5.42 4.83 -2.10
C ILE A 56 -4.36 5.62 -2.89
N SER A 57 -4.72 6.10 -4.07
CA SER A 57 -3.94 7.10 -4.79
C SER A 57 -4.67 8.42 -4.60
N ILE A 58 -4.66 8.94 -3.37
CA ILE A 58 -4.90 10.35 -3.10
C ILE A 58 -3.55 11.08 -3.24
N CYS A 59 -2.98 11.05 -4.44
CA CYS A 59 -2.11 12.15 -4.84
C CYS A 59 -3.09 13.26 -5.25
N PRO A 60 -3.31 14.31 -4.43
CA PRO A 60 -3.87 15.52 -4.99
C PRO A 60 -2.92 15.93 -6.13
N ILE A 61 -3.47 16.03 -7.32
CA ILE A 61 -2.81 16.66 -8.46
C ILE A 61 -2.55 18.11 -7.99
N GLN A 62 -1.31 18.42 -7.64
CA GLN A 62 -0.84 19.79 -7.50
C GLN A 62 0.10 20.09 -8.66
#